data_AF-A0A2S2KR58-F1
#
_entry.id   AF-A0A2S2KR58-F1
#
_cell.length_a   1.000
_cell.length_b   1.000
_cell.length_c   1.000
_cell.angle_alpha   90.00
_cell.angle_beta   90.00
_cell.angle_gamma   90.00
#
_symmetry.space_group_name_H-M   'P 1'
#
loop_
_entity.id
_entity.type
_entity.pdbx_description
1 polymer ?
#
loop_
_entity_poly.entity_id
_entity_poly.type
_entity_poly.pdbx_seq_one_letter_code
_entity_poly.pdbx_strand_id
1 'polypeptide(L)' 'MMFYATGIVGIVVGLAVAPPSMTVMITFMALINVGLGAFFTFIFLTQVQKAPDKRKKKRKSD' A
#
# COMPACT_ATOMS: atom_id res chain seq x y z
N MET A 1 8.13 1.08 -0.96
CA MET A 1 8.22 1.38 -2.41
C MET A 1 7.81 0.21 -3.29
N MET A 2 8.21 -1.04 -2.99
CA MET A 2 7.80 -2.22 -3.77
C MET A 2 6.28 -2.40 -3.86
N PHE A 3 5.53 -2.12 -2.79
CA PHE A 3 4.05 -2.18 -2.78
C PHE A 3 3.40 -1.33 -3.90
N TYR A 4 3.84 -0.08 -4.08
CA TYR A 4 3.31 0.81 -5.12
C TYR A 4 3.76 0.40 -6.52
N ALA A 5 5.03 0.01 -6.66
CA ALA A 5 5.58 -0.42 -7.95
C ALA A 5 4.89 -1.70 -8.46
N THR A 6 4.77 -2.72 -7.61
CA THR A 6 4.09 -3.98 -7.96
C THR A 6 2.59 -3.76 -8.21
N GLY A 7 1.94 -2.87 -7.45
CA GLY A 7 0.54 -2.51 -7.67
C GLY A 7 0.29 -1.86 -9.03
N ILE A 8 1.12 -0.89 -9.42
CA ILE A 8 1.03 -0.22 -10.73
C ILE A 8 1.25 -1.22 -11.86
N VAL A 9 2.29 -2.06 -11.76
CA VAL A 9 2.56 -3.10 -12.77
C VAL A 9 1.40 -4.07 -12.89
N GLY A 10 0.80 -4.51 -11.77
CA GLY A 10 -0.37 -5.39 -11.77
C GLY A 10 -1.59 -4.79 -12.46
N ILE A 11 -1.83 -3.49 -12.30
CA ILE A 11 -2.93 -2.78 -12.98
C ILE A 11 -2.68 -2.71 -14.48
N VAL A 12 -1.45 -2.34 -14.90
CA VAL A 12 -1.09 -2.22 -16.32
C VAL A 12 -1.17 -3.56 -17.03
N VAL A 13 -0.60 -4.61 -16.44
CA VAL A 13 -0.65 -5.97 -17.02
C VAL A 13 -2.08 -6.49 -17.01
N GLY A 14 -2.85 -6.26 -15.94
CA GLY A 14 -4.25 -6.66 -15.85
C GLY A 14 -5.11 -6.04 -16.94
N LEU A 15 -4.93 -4.75 -17.24
CA LEU A 15 -5.67 -4.07 -18.32
C LEU A 15 -5.20 -4.48 -19.72
N ALA A 16 -3.93 -4.84 -19.89
CA ALA A 16 -3.40 -5.29 -21.18
C ALA A 16 -3.84 -6.71 -21.57
N VAL A 17 -4.10 -7.57 -20.58
CA VAL A 17 -4.42 -8.99 -20.81
C VAL A 17 -5.92 -9.29 -20.69
N ALA A 18 -6.68 -8.47 -19.96
CA ALA A 18 -8.08 -8.77 -19.68
C ALA A 18 -9.01 -8.57 -20.90
N PRO A 19 -10.07 -9.39 -21.02
CA PRO A 19 -11.12 -9.18 -22.01
C PRO A 19 -11.85 -7.85 -21.80
N PRO A 20 -12.43 -7.24 -22.87
CA PRO A 20 -13.15 -5.96 -22.77
C PRO A 20 -14.27 -5.95 -21.73
N SER A 21 -14.94 -7.09 -21.52
CA SER A 21 -16.01 -7.25 -20.53
C SER A 21 -15.56 -7.09 -19.08
N MET A 22 -14.28 -7.34 -18.77
CA MET A 22 -13.73 -7.19 -17.42
C MET A 22 -13.01 -5.86 -17.19
N THR A 23 -12.85 -5.03 -18.23
CA THR A 23 -12.09 -3.77 -18.15
C THR A 23 -12.65 -2.84 -17.08
N VAL A 24 -13.97 -2.69 -17.00
CA VAL A 24 -14.65 -1.84 -16.00
C VAL A 24 -14.39 -2.35 -14.58
N MET A 25 -14.49 -3.67 -14.37
CA MET A 25 -14.26 -4.30 -13.08
C MET A 25 -12.81 -4.12 -12.61
N ILE A 26 -11.84 -4.36 -13.49
CA ILE A 26 -10.42 -4.21 -13.19
C ILE A 26 -10.08 -2.74 -12.92
N THR A 27 -10.66 -1.82 -13.68
CA THR A 27 -10.49 -0.38 -13.47
C THR A 27 -11.02 0.04 -12.11
N PHE A 28 -12.18 -0.45 -11.69
CA PHE A 28 -12.75 -0.18 -10.37
C PHE A 28 -11.86 -0.73 -9.24
N MET A 29 -11.37 -1.97 -9.37
CA MET A 29 -10.47 -2.58 -8.39
C MET A 29 -9.11 -1.87 -8.32
N ALA A 30 -8.59 -1.40 -9.45
CA ALA A 30 -7.39 -0.57 -9.52
C ALA A 30 -7.58 0.75 -8.75
N LEU A 31 -8.74 1.38 -8.93
CA LEU A 31 -9.07 2.65 -8.27
C LEU A 31 -9.14 2.51 -6.75
N ILE A 32 -9.77 1.42 -6.26
CA ILE A 32 -9.76 1.08 -4.83
C ILE A 32 -8.34 0.88 -4.31
N ASN A 33 -7.51 0.13 -5.03
CA ASN A 33 -6.12 -0.13 -4.63
C ASN A 33 -5.28 1.15 -4.55
N VAL A 34 -5.41 2.04 -5.54
CA VAL A 34 -4.73 3.34 -5.55
C VAL A 34 -5.22 4.21 -4.38
N GLY A 35 -6.53 4.24 -4.11
CA GLY A 35 -7.11 4.97 -2.99
C GLY A 35 -6.60 4.49 -1.64
N LEU A 36 -6.59 3.17 -1.42
CA LEU A 36 -6.02 2.56 -0.20
C LEU A 36 -4.52 2.83 -0.06
N GLY A 37 -3.77 2.74 -1.17
CA GLY A 37 -2.35 3.07 -1.17
C GLY A 37 -2.07 4.53 -0.82
N ALA A 38 -2.83 5.47 -1.39
CA ALA A 38 -2.73 6.89 -1.06
C ALA A 38 -3.08 7.13 0.42
N PHE A 39 -4.12 6.47 0.93
CA PHE A 39 -4.53 6.55 2.33
C PHE A 39 -3.47 6.00 3.30
N PHE A 40 -2.85 4.85 3.00
CA PHE A 40 -1.75 4.33 3.80
C PHE A 40 -0.51 5.23 3.75
N THR A 41 -0.21 5.84 2.59
CA THR A 41 0.86 6.84 2.49
C THR A 41 0.56 8.05 3.37
N PHE A 42 -0.67 8.57 3.31
CA PHE A 42 -1.11 9.68 4.14
C PHE A 42 -0.97 9.35 5.63
N ILE A 43 -1.44 8.17 6.06
CA ILE A 43 -1.27 7.71 7.44
C ILE A 43 0.23 7.59 7.77
N PHE A 44 1.05 6.98 6.93
CA PHE A 44 2.49 6.86 7.15
C PHE A 44 3.17 8.22 7.37
N LEU A 45 2.80 9.24 6.58
CA LEU A 45 3.37 10.58 6.67
C LEU A 45 2.83 11.40 7.86
N THR A 46 1.58 11.16 8.27
CA THR A 46 0.90 11.96 9.33
C THR A 46 0.94 11.32 10.70
N GLN A 47 1.35 10.05 10.81
CA GLN A 47 1.57 9.40 12.09
C GLN A 47 2.68 10.10 12.87
N VAL A 48 2.34 10.67 14.03
CA VAL A 48 3.33 11.06 15.03
C VAL A 48 4.08 9.79 15.43
N GLN A 49 5.38 9.72 15.12
CA GLN A 49 6.19 8.57 15.54
C GLN A 49 6.13 8.47 17.06
N LYS A 50 5.41 7.46 17.56
CA LYS A 50 5.42 7.12 18.98
C LYS A 50 6.85 6.72 19.29
N ALA A 51 7.62 7.62 19.91
CA ALA A 51 8.99 7.37 20.30
C ALA A 51 9.04 5.99 20.97
N PRO A 52 10.01 5.12 20.61
CA PRO A 52 10.06 3.77 21.13
C PRO A 52 10.01 3.85 22.65
N ASP A 53 8.99 3.22 23.23
CA ASP A 53 8.70 3.33 24.65
C ASP A 53 9.98 3.03 25.43
N LYS A 54 10.46 4.02 26.22
CA LYS A 54 11.72 3.90 26.98
C LYS A 54 11.66 2.71 27.95
N ARG A 55 10.46 2.23 28.32
CA ARG A 55 10.27 0.97 29.09
C ARG A 55 10.73 -0.29 28.34
N LYS A 56 10.74 -0.32 27.01
CA LYS A 56 11.22 -1.47 26.22
C LYS A 56 12.74 -1.46 25.95
N LYS A 57 13.45 -0.38 26.29
CA LYS A 57 14.91 -0.25 26.08
C LYS A 57 15.76 -0.82 27.23
N LYS A 58 15.15 -1.29 28.32
CA LYS A 58 15.86 -1.95 29.44
C LYS A 58 15.59 -3.47 29.45
N ARG A 59 16.23 -4.20 28.55
CA ARG A 59 16.69 -5.57 28.81
C ARG A 59 18.03 -5.75 28.09
N LYS A 60 19.08 -5.20 28.70
CA LYS A 60 20.36 -5.90 28.73
C LYS A 60 20.21 -6.90 29.87
N SER A 61 19.94 -8.15 29.51
CA SER A 61 20.16 -9.27 30.43
C SER A 61 21.65 -9.58 30.34
N ASP A 62 22.22 -9.90 31.49
CA ASP A 62 23.65 -10.04 31.82
C ASP A 62 24.57 -10.68 30.76
#